data_AF-E8X658-F1
#
_entry.id   AF-E8X658-F1
#
_cell.length_a   1.000
_cell.length_b   1.000
_cell.length_c   1.000
_cell.angle_alpha   90.00
_cell.angle_beta   90.00
_cell.angle_gamma   90.00
#
_symmetry.space_group_name_H-M   'P 1'
#
loop_
_entity.id
_entity.type
_entity.pdbx_description
1 polymer ?
#
loop_
_entity_poly.entity_id
_entity_poly.type
_entity_poly.pdbx_seq_one_letter_code
_entity_poly.pdbx_strand_id
1 'polypeptide(L)'
;MSNVMKRCGWAESDELMRGYHDEEWGVPQYDSRALWEMLMLEGFQAGLSWAIILKKREGFRKAFKKFDPKKVAKFGEADVERLMGDEGIVRARAKILATIGGAKIFLEMEKSGEDFSEFVWGIVGGTPIEGTGVVMAKTELSERMSKELKEKGFKFVGPVIVYAWMQAVGMVNDHATGCFRRTEMGNG
;
A
#
# COMPACT_ATOMS: atom_id res chain seq x y z
N MET A 1 -17.31 -33.45 2.26
CA MET A 1 -17.63 -32.14 1.66
C MET A 1 -16.37 -31.31 1.76
N SER A 2 -15.74 -30.96 0.64
CA SER A 2 -14.60 -30.05 0.65
C SER A 2 -15.06 -28.72 1.24
N ASN A 3 -14.48 -28.31 2.36
CA ASN A 3 -14.78 -27.03 2.99
C ASN A 3 -14.27 -25.93 2.03
N VAL A 4 -15.15 -25.42 1.16
CA VAL A 4 -14.76 -24.41 0.17
C VAL A 4 -14.50 -23.12 0.93
N MET A 5 -13.22 -22.76 1.08
CA MET A 5 -12.80 -21.47 1.62
C MET A 5 -13.36 -20.37 0.73
N LYS A 6 -14.40 -19.68 1.20
CA LYS A 6 -15.01 -18.56 0.49
C LYS A 6 -14.11 -17.34 0.64
N ARG A 7 -13.65 -16.76 -0.48
CA ARG A 7 -12.84 -15.53 -0.51
C ARG A 7 -13.67 -14.29 -0.81
N CYS A 8 -13.06 -13.12 -0.70
CA CYS A 8 -13.58 -11.91 -1.31
C CYS A 8 -13.71 -12.09 -2.84
N GLY A 9 -14.77 -11.56 -3.45
CA GLY A 9 -15.05 -11.78 -4.88
C GLY A 9 -13.93 -11.28 -5.81
N TRP A 10 -13.21 -10.22 -5.45
CA TRP A 10 -12.10 -9.69 -6.24
C TRP A 10 -10.87 -10.61 -6.25
N ALA A 11 -10.70 -11.46 -5.22
CA ALA A 11 -9.55 -12.33 -5.07
C ALA A 11 -9.59 -13.54 -6.01
N GLU A 12 -10.77 -13.93 -6.50
CA GLU A 12 -10.96 -15.13 -7.32
C GLU A 12 -10.47 -14.99 -8.77
N SER A 13 -9.94 -13.82 -9.14
CA SER A 13 -9.54 -13.47 -10.51
C SER A 13 -8.39 -14.31 -11.07
N ASP A 14 -7.35 -14.58 -10.29
CA ASP A 14 -6.26 -15.52 -10.62
C ASP A 14 -5.56 -16.06 -9.36
N GLU A 15 -4.68 -17.06 -9.50
CA GLU A 15 -3.96 -17.67 -8.36
C GLU A 15 -3.11 -16.66 -7.58
N LEU A 16 -2.51 -15.69 -8.29
CA LEU A 16 -1.70 -14.65 -7.67
C LEU A 16 -2.56 -13.75 -6.76
N MET A 17 -3.75 -13.38 -7.23
CA MET A 17 -4.70 -12.59 -6.43
C MET A 17 -5.27 -13.37 -5.25
N ARG A 18 -5.47 -14.69 -5.38
CA ARG A 18 -5.85 -15.56 -4.25
C ARG A 18 -4.75 -15.62 -3.19
N GLY A 19 -3.49 -15.85 -3.59
CA GLY A 19 -2.36 -15.87 -2.66
C GLY A 19 -2.21 -14.54 -1.92
N TYR A 20 -2.26 -13.42 -2.65
CA TYR A 20 -2.22 -12.09 -2.03
C TYR A 20 -3.36 -11.85 -1.04
N HIS A 21 -4.59 -12.25 -1.39
CA HIS A 21 -5.73 -12.15 -0.49
C HIS A 21 -5.57 -13.02 0.77
N ASP A 22 -5.10 -14.26 0.60
CA ASP A 22 -5.04 -15.24 1.67
C ASP A 22 -3.89 -14.96 2.64
N GLU A 23 -2.77 -14.42 2.16
CA GLU A 23 -1.53 -14.32 2.94
C GLU A 23 -1.15 -12.89 3.33
N GLU A 24 -1.58 -11.88 2.57
CA GLU A 24 -1.09 -10.50 2.73
C GLU A 24 -2.20 -9.48 3.01
N TRP A 25 -3.26 -9.46 2.21
CA TRP A 25 -4.26 -8.40 2.25
C TRP A 25 -5.08 -8.43 3.54
N GLY A 26 -5.16 -7.27 4.20
CA GLY A 26 -5.87 -7.12 5.47
C GLY A 26 -5.07 -7.57 6.68
N VAL A 27 -3.81 -8.02 6.52
CA VAL A 27 -2.94 -8.38 7.64
C VAL A 27 -2.28 -7.14 8.24
N PRO A 28 -2.46 -6.85 9.56
CA PRO A 28 -1.89 -5.67 10.20
C PRO A 28 -0.38 -5.61 10.02
N GLN A 29 0.07 -4.56 9.35
CA GLN A 29 1.48 -4.28 9.13
C GLN A 29 1.91 -3.08 9.98
N TYR A 30 2.96 -3.26 10.78
CA TYR A 30 3.48 -2.22 11.69
C TYR A 30 4.93 -1.81 11.36
N ASP A 31 5.60 -2.45 10.40
CA ASP A 31 6.91 -2.01 9.93
C ASP A 31 6.78 -0.77 9.03
N SER A 32 7.42 0.33 9.43
CA SER A 32 7.41 1.61 8.74
C SER A 32 7.82 1.50 7.27
N ARG A 33 8.81 0.67 6.95
CA ARG A 33 9.29 0.52 5.56
C ARG A 33 8.32 -0.27 4.70
N ALA A 34 7.73 -1.35 5.23
CA ALA A 34 6.72 -2.14 4.54
C ALA A 34 5.46 -1.32 4.27
N LEU A 35 5.01 -0.54 5.27
CA LEU A 35 3.89 0.41 5.12
C LEU A 35 4.16 1.42 4.01
N TRP A 36 5.35 2.03 4.02
CA TRP A 36 5.77 2.99 3.00
C TRP A 36 5.89 2.38 1.60
N GLU A 37 6.52 1.20 1.47
CA GLU A 37 6.60 0.46 0.20
C GLU A 37 5.20 0.24 -0.38
N MET A 38 4.28 -0.26 0.45
CA MET A 38 2.92 -0.53 0.01
C MET A 38 2.17 0.74 -0.41
N LEU A 39 2.33 1.85 0.32
CA LEU A 39 1.75 3.14 -0.04
C LEU A 39 2.25 3.62 -1.42
N MET A 40 3.55 3.43 -1.70
CA MET A 40 4.11 3.80 -3.01
C MET A 40 3.57 2.91 -4.13
N LEU A 41 3.42 1.61 -3.90
CA LEU A 41 2.82 0.68 -4.87
C LEU A 41 1.36 1.01 -5.16
N GLU A 42 0.57 1.37 -4.15
CA GLU A 42 -0.82 1.84 -4.31
C GLU A 42 -0.88 3.14 -5.11
N GLY A 43 0.08 4.05 -4.91
CA GLY A 43 0.26 5.22 -5.76
C GLY A 43 0.47 4.87 -7.25
N PHE A 44 1.18 3.77 -7.54
CA PHE A 44 1.35 3.27 -8.90
C PHE A 44 0.08 2.65 -9.49
N GLN A 45 -0.81 2.12 -8.67
CA GLN A 45 -2.06 1.48 -9.11
C GLN A 45 -3.05 2.45 -9.78
N ALA A 46 -2.99 3.74 -9.50
CA ALA A 46 -3.95 4.71 -10.07
C ALA A 46 -4.08 4.60 -11.60
N GLY A 47 -5.26 4.19 -12.09
CA GLY A 47 -5.56 3.96 -13.52
C GLY A 47 -5.27 2.54 -14.03
N LEU A 48 -4.93 1.59 -13.16
CA LEU A 48 -4.60 0.20 -13.46
C LEU A 48 -5.29 -0.76 -12.47
N SER A 49 -5.32 -2.06 -12.81
CA SER A 49 -5.73 -3.07 -11.83
C SER A 49 -4.61 -3.38 -10.85
N TRP A 50 -4.95 -3.74 -9.61
CA TRP A 50 -3.96 -4.16 -8.61
C TRP A 50 -3.15 -5.38 -9.07
N ALA A 51 -3.77 -6.32 -9.79
CA ALA A 51 -3.08 -7.48 -10.37
C ALA A 51 -1.88 -7.08 -11.25
N ILE A 52 -1.93 -5.95 -11.97
CA ILE A 52 -0.79 -5.45 -12.75
C ILE A 52 0.36 -5.03 -11.83
N ILE A 53 0.05 -4.32 -10.74
CA ILE A 53 1.05 -3.89 -9.76
C ILE A 53 1.66 -5.09 -9.05
N LEU A 54 0.82 -6.03 -8.62
CA LEU A 54 1.24 -7.25 -7.94
C LEU A 54 2.17 -8.11 -8.82
N LYS A 55 1.83 -8.29 -10.11
CA LYS A 55 2.69 -8.98 -11.10
C LYS A 55 4.05 -8.28 -11.30
N LYS A 56 4.09 -6.96 -11.14
CA LYS A 56 5.30 -6.14 -11.29
C LYS A 56 6.02 -5.86 -9.97
N ARG A 57 5.54 -6.36 -8.83
CA ARG A 57 6.05 -6.00 -7.49
C ARG A 57 7.54 -6.27 -7.34
N GLU A 58 8.02 -7.43 -7.78
CA GLU A 58 9.45 -7.75 -7.76
C GLU A 58 10.28 -6.88 -8.72
N GLY A 59 9.70 -6.50 -9.86
CA GLY A 59 10.27 -5.50 -10.76
C GLY A 59 10.44 -4.15 -10.06
N PHE A 60 9.40 -3.67 -9.37
CA PHE A 60 9.47 -2.45 -8.55
C PHE A 60 10.53 -2.55 -7.46
N ARG A 61 10.55 -3.64 -6.69
CA ARG A 61 11.58 -3.85 -5.65
C ARG A 61 12.98 -3.80 -6.25
N LYS A 62 13.25 -4.47 -7.37
CA LYS A 62 14.56 -4.41 -8.03
C LYS A 62 14.90 -2.97 -8.49
N ALA A 63 13.97 -2.33 -9.18
CA ALA A 63 14.13 -1.01 -9.78
C ALA A 63 14.38 0.09 -8.73
N PHE A 64 13.66 0.03 -7.60
CA PHE A 64 13.74 0.95 -6.46
C PHE A 64 14.62 0.43 -5.31
N LYS A 65 15.59 -0.46 -5.59
CA LYS A 65 16.61 -0.93 -4.62
C LYS A 65 16.00 -1.47 -3.31
N LYS A 66 14.97 -2.33 -3.45
CA LYS A 66 14.15 -2.94 -2.40
C LYS A 66 13.44 -1.91 -1.52
N PHE A 67 13.01 -0.80 -2.13
CA PHE A 67 12.38 0.31 -1.43
C PHE A 67 13.16 0.71 -0.16
N ASP A 68 14.49 0.84 -0.30
CA ASP A 68 15.36 1.39 0.73
C ASP A 68 15.31 2.91 0.64
N PRO A 69 14.66 3.63 1.58
CA PRO A 69 14.45 5.07 1.47
C PRO A 69 15.77 5.83 1.34
N LYS A 70 16.84 5.37 2.02
CA LYS A 70 18.18 5.99 1.98
C LYS A 70 18.82 5.90 0.59
N LYS A 71 18.50 4.86 -0.18
CA LYS A 71 18.96 4.70 -1.57
C LYS A 71 18.05 5.44 -2.54
N VAL A 72 16.74 5.26 -2.42
CA VAL A 72 15.74 5.86 -3.32
C VAL A 72 15.76 7.38 -3.26
N ALA A 73 15.93 7.97 -2.07
CA ALA A 73 16.01 9.43 -1.90
C ALA A 73 17.19 10.08 -2.63
N LYS A 74 18.22 9.29 -2.98
CA LYS A 74 19.43 9.75 -3.70
C LYS A 74 19.29 9.65 -5.22
N PHE A 75 18.21 9.07 -5.74
CA PHE A 75 18.01 8.95 -7.18
C PHE A 75 17.97 10.34 -7.83
N GLY A 76 18.74 10.47 -8.90
CA GLY A 76 18.80 11.67 -9.72
C GLY A 76 18.13 11.50 -11.08
N GLU A 77 18.32 12.47 -11.97
CA GLU A 77 17.72 12.47 -13.31
C GLU A 77 18.07 11.20 -14.12
N ALA A 78 19.33 10.75 -14.05
CA ALA A 78 19.77 9.53 -14.73
C ALA A 78 19.06 8.26 -14.22
N ASP A 79 18.70 8.21 -12.93
CA ASP A 79 17.90 7.11 -12.39
C ASP A 79 16.46 7.17 -12.88
N VAL A 80 15.89 8.37 -12.99
CA VAL A 80 14.53 8.55 -13.53
C VAL A 80 14.47 8.08 -14.98
N GLU A 81 15.44 8.46 -15.82
CA GLU A 81 15.53 8.00 -17.21
C GLU A 81 15.71 6.47 -17.29
N ARG A 82 16.61 5.91 -16.47
CA ARG A 82 16.77 4.45 -16.36
C ARG A 82 15.46 3.75 -16.00
N LEU A 83 14.70 4.29 -15.03
CA LEU A 83 13.41 3.73 -14.61
C LEU A 83 12.33 3.90 -15.68
N MET A 84 12.35 4.99 -16.44
CA MET A 84 11.47 5.19 -17.58
C MET A 84 11.75 4.21 -18.73
N GLY A 85 12.93 3.59 -18.77
CA GLY A 85 13.25 2.48 -19.69
C GLY A 85 12.94 1.08 -19.15
N ASP A 86 12.58 0.93 -17.87
CA ASP A 86 12.43 -0.39 -17.23
C ASP A 86 11.02 -0.97 -17.42
N GLU A 87 10.92 -2.03 -18.21
CA GLU A 87 9.65 -2.75 -18.47
C GLU A 87 9.15 -3.55 -17.26
N GLY A 88 10.01 -3.77 -16.26
CA GLY A 88 9.67 -4.42 -15.00
C GLY A 88 8.71 -3.61 -14.14
N ILE A 89 8.53 -2.30 -14.41
CA ILE A 89 7.66 -1.40 -13.65
C ILE A 89 6.60 -0.72 -14.53
N VAL A 90 5.73 0.08 -13.89
CA VAL A 90 4.86 1.02 -14.59
C VAL A 90 5.67 2.29 -14.90
N ARG A 91 5.92 2.54 -16.18
CA ARG A 91 6.73 3.67 -16.68
C ARG A 91 5.96 4.98 -16.64
N ALA A 92 5.82 5.56 -15.45
CA ALA A 92 5.10 6.81 -15.23
C ALA A 92 5.99 7.81 -14.49
N ARG A 93 6.59 8.74 -15.22
CA ARG A 93 7.59 9.70 -14.70
C ARG A 93 7.12 10.41 -13.43
N ALA A 94 5.87 10.91 -13.42
CA ALA A 94 5.32 11.60 -12.26
C ALA A 94 5.25 10.71 -11.00
N LYS A 95 4.90 9.42 -11.17
CA LYS A 95 4.84 8.45 -10.07
C LYS A 95 6.24 8.05 -9.59
N ILE A 96 7.21 7.89 -10.50
CA ILE A 96 8.62 7.66 -10.17
C ILE A 96 9.16 8.82 -9.32
N LEU A 97 8.95 10.06 -9.76
CA LEU A 97 9.36 11.26 -9.01
C LEU A 97 8.65 11.36 -7.66
N ALA A 98 7.38 10.96 -7.59
CA ALA A 98 6.64 10.90 -6.33
C ALA A 98 7.22 9.88 -5.35
N THR A 99 7.65 8.69 -5.81
CA THR A 99 8.33 7.71 -4.96
C THR A 99 9.68 8.21 -4.45
N ILE A 100 10.46 8.89 -5.29
CA ILE A 100 11.73 9.52 -4.87
C ILE A 100 11.47 10.62 -3.83
N GLY A 101 10.45 11.47 -4.05
CA GLY A 101 10.02 12.48 -3.08
C GLY A 101 9.52 11.86 -1.78
N GLY A 102 8.72 10.79 -1.87
CA GLY A 102 8.22 10.04 -0.72
C GLY A 102 9.34 9.43 0.13
N ALA A 103 10.43 8.97 -0.48
CA ALA A 103 11.60 8.49 0.25
C ALA A 103 12.30 9.60 1.04
N LYS A 104 12.38 10.81 0.46
CA LYS A 104 12.94 11.99 1.15
C LYS A 104 12.07 12.41 2.33
N ILE A 105 10.75 12.42 2.15
CA ILE A 105 9.79 12.75 3.22
C ILE A 105 9.90 11.73 4.36
N PHE A 106 9.90 10.43 4.03
CA PHE A 106 10.05 9.36 5.02
C PHE A 106 11.32 9.55 5.86
N LEU A 107 12.47 9.84 5.23
CA LEU A 107 13.72 10.08 5.95
C LEU A 107 13.71 11.38 6.78
N GLU A 108 13.00 12.42 6.33
CA GLU A 108 12.87 13.65 7.10
C GLU A 108 12.00 13.43 8.34
N MET A 109 10.93 12.64 8.24
CA MET A 109 10.13 12.21 9.40
C MET A 109 11.02 11.45 10.41
N GLU A 110 11.79 10.44 9.96
CA GLU A 110 12.72 9.71 10.84
C GLU A 110 13.71 10.67 11.52
N LYS A 111 14.24 11.65 10.77
CA LYS A 111 15.18 12.63 11.29
C LYS A 111 14.55 13.60 12.29
N SER A 112 13.26 13.92 12.16
CA SER A 112 12.52 14.71 13.15
C SER A 112 11.99 13.88 14.32
N GLY A 113 12.32 12.58 14.40
CA GLY A 113 11.88 11.70 15.46
C GLY A 113 10.43 11.21 15.32
N GLU A 114 9.86 11.32 14.13
CA GLU A 114 8.51 10.84 13.82
C GLU A 114 8.61 9.51 13.06
N ASP A 115 8.20 8.41 13.70
CA ASP A 115 8.12 7.12 13.03
C ASP A 115 6.90 7.06 12.10
N PHE A 116 7.09 6.51 10.90
CA PHE A 116 6.03 6.48 9.88
C PHE A 116 4.86 5.59 10.31
N SER A 117 5.14 4.43 10.92
CA SER A 117 4.12 3.50 11.42
C SER A 117 3.31 4.13 12.54
N GLU A 118 3.96 4.71 13.55
CA GLU A 118 3.30 5.42 14.65
C GLU A 118 2.42 6.57 14.13
N PHE A 119 2.91 7.35 13.16
CA PHE A 119 2.14 8.42 12.54
C PHE A 119 0.84 7.93 11.90
N VAL A 120 0.91 6.90 11.05
CA VAL A 120 -0.28 6.43 10.31
C VAL A 120 -1.21 5.58 11.17
N TRP A 121 -0.67 4.77 12.08
CA TRP A 121 -1.47 4.00 13.04
C TRP A 121 -2.13 4.89 14.10
N GLY A 122 -1.49 5.99 14.48
CA GLY A 122 -2.07 7.00 15.37
C GLY A 122 -3.36 7.61 14.81
N ILE A 123 -3.46 7.78 13.49
CA ILE A 123 -4.67 8.29 12.81
C ILE A 123 -5.85 7.31 12.92
N VAL A 124 -5.57 6.00 12.97
CA VAL A 124 -6.59 4.94 13.04
C VAL A 124 -6.85 4.45 14.48
N GLY A 125 -6.16 5.01 15.48
CA GLY A 125 -6.33 4.63 16.88
C GLY A 125 -5.48 3.43 17.35
N GLY A 126 -4.43 3.08 16.59
CA GLY A 126 -3.40 2.10 16.98
C GLY A 126 -3.76 0.62 16.80
N THR A 127 -5.03 0.30 16.51
CA THR A 127 -5.50 -1.08 16.31
C THR A 127 -6.35 -1.18 15.04
N PRO A 128 -6.43 -2.37 14.40
CA PRO A 128 -7.24 -2.56 13.21
C PRO A 128 -8.71 -2.22 13.45
N ILE A 129 -9.32 -1.55 12.48
CA ILE A 129 -10.75 -1.26 12.49
C ILE A 129 -11.48 -2.42 11.83
N GLU A 130 -12.48 -2.97 12.52
CA GLU A 130 -13.41 -3.93 11.93
C GLU A 130 -14.32 -3.22 10.93
N GLY A 131 -14.05 -3.43 9.65
CA GLY A 131 -14.79 -2.85 8.54
C GLY A 131 -16.13 -3.54 8.32
N THR A 132 -17.00 -2.95 7.50
CA THR A 132 -18.32 -3.54 7.21
C THR A 132 -18.24 -4.69 6.21
N GLY A 133 -17.12 -4.82 5.47
CA GLY A 133 -16.98 -5.74 4.34
C GLY A 133 -17.78 -5.32 3.10
N VAL A 134 -18.38 -4.13 3.12
CA VAL A 134 -19.01 -3.50 1.95
C VAL A 134 -17.94 -2.79 1.14
N VAL A 135 -17.96 -2.99 -0.18
CA VAL A 135 -17.01 -2.33 -1.08
C VAL A 135 -17.27 -0.82 -1.08
N MET A 136 -16.33 -0.06 -0.53
CA MET A 136 -16.31 1.40 -0.55
C MET A 136 -15.05 1.89 -1.23
N ALA A 137 -15.17 2.97 -2.01
CA ALA A 137 -14.00 3.57 -2.65
C ALA A 137 -13.16 4.42 -1.70
N LYS A 138 -13.79 5.03 -0.68
CA LYS A 138 -13.14 5.89 0.32
C LYS A 138 -14.04 6.04 1.56
N THR A 139 -13.48 6.55 2.66
CA THR A 139 -14.16 6.85 3.91
C THR A 139 -13.75 8.23 4.43
N GLU A 140 -14.48 8.78 5.41
CA GLU A 140 -14.05 10.00 6.10
C GLU A 140 -12.65 9.84 6.73
N LEU A 141 -12.35 8.64 7.24
CA LEU A 141 -11.03 8.31 7.79
C LEU A 141 -9.94 8.34 6.70
N SER A 142 -10.20 7.78 5.52
CA SER A 142 -9.23 7.81 4.43
C SER A 142 -9.06 9.22 3.83
N GLU A 143 -10.10 10.06 3.90
CA GLU A 143 -10.01 11.48 3.53
C GLU A 143 -9.12 12.26 4.50
N ARG A 144 -9.29 12.05 5.82
CA ARG A 144 -8.43 12.63 6.85
C ARG A 144 -6.98 12.16 6.68
N MET A 145 -6.74 10.85 6.59
CA MET A 145 -5.39 10.31 6.42
C MET A 145 -4.74 10.79 5.10
N SER A 146 -5.51 10.91 4.02
CA SER A 146 -5.05 11.51 2.76
C SER A 146 -4.61 12.96 2.94
N LYS A 147 -5.33 13.75 3.74
CA LYS A 147 -4.97 15.14 4.05
C LYS A 147 -3.65 15.18 4.81
N GLU A 148 -3.50 14.41 5.89
CA GLU A 148 -2.29 14.34 6.71
C GLU A 148 -1.05 13.93 5.87
N LEU A 149 -1.18 12.89 5.02
CA LEU A 149 -0.10 12.47 4.13
C LEU A 149 0.29 13.56 3.11
N LYS A 150 -0.70 14.31 2.58
CA LYS A 150 -0.42 15.44 1.67
C LYS A 150 0.27 16.60 2.39
N GLU A 151 -0.07 16.86 3.65
CA GLU A 151 0.58 17.90 4.46
C GLU A 151 2.05 17.57 4.74
N LYS A 152 2.40 16.28 4.88
CA LYS A 152 3.81 15.81 4.87
C LYS A 152 4.49 15.91 3.50
N GLY A 153 3.72 16.13 2.44
CA GLY A 153 4.21 16.30 1.07
C GLY A 153 4.14 15.05 0.18
N PHE A 154 3.55 13.94 0.66
CA PHE A 154 3.40 12.74 -0.15
C PHE A 154 2.50 13.03 -1.38
N LYS A 155 2.79 12.37 -2.50
CA LYS A 155 2.06 12.51 -3.76
C LYS A 155 1.43 11.19 -4.16
N PHE A 156 0.39 11.24 -4.99
CA PHE A 156 -0.44 10.06 -5.34
C PHE A 156 -1.05 9.36 -4.13
N VAL A 157 -1.41 10.14 -3.10
CA VAL A 157 -2.06 9.69 -1.86
C VAL A 157 -3.49 10.24 -1.76
N GLY A 158 -4.28 10.12 -2.82
CA GLY A 158 -5.69 10.52 -2.81
C GLY A 158 -6.55 9.60 -1.91
N PRO A 159 -7.73 10.04 -1.43
CA PRO A 159 -8.52 9.26 -0.46
C PRO A 159 -8.88 7.84 -0.89
N VAL A 160 -9.03 7.59 -2.19
CA VAL A 160 -9.28 6.25 -2.74
C VAL A 160 -8.05 5.36 -2.65
N ILE A 161 -6.88 5.90 -3.03
CA ILE A 161 -5.60 5.20 -2.94
C ILE A 161 -5.27 4.89 -1.48
N VAL A 162 -5.47 5.88 -0.60
CA VAL A 162 -5.23 5.74 0.84
C VAL A 162 -6.17 4.70 1.44
N TYR A 163 -7.44 4.64 1.03
CA TYR A 163 -8.34 3.61 1.54
C TYR A 163 -7.94 2.20 1.09
N ALA A 164 -7.60 2.03 -0.19
CA ALA A 164 -7.08 0.75 -0.69
C ALA A 164 -5.81 0.32 0.07
N TRP A 165 -4.90 1.26 0.32
CA TRP A 165 -3.70 1.02 1.12
C TRP A 165 -4.03 0.62 2.57
N MET A 166 -4.92 1.34 3.24
CA MET A 166 -5.37 1.01 4.61
C MET A 166 -5.94 -0.41 4.70
N GLN A 167 -6.73 -0.81 3.71
CA GLN A 167 -7.25 -2.18 3.64
C GLN A 167 -6.11 -3.18 3.39
N ALA A 168 -5.22 -2.88 2.45
CA ALA A 168 -4.12 -3.76 2.08
C ALA A 168 -3.18 -4.05 3.25
N VAL A 169 -2.87 -3.04 4.07
CA VAL A 169 -1.95 -3.15 5.23
C VAL A 169 -2.65 -3.48 6.55
N GLY A 170 -3.94 -3.85 6.50
CA GLY A 170 -4.68 -4.32 7.66
C GLY A 170 -5.04 -3.26 8.70
N MET A 171 -5.02 -1.96 8.34
CA MET A 171 -5.61 -0.93 9.19
C MET A 171 -7.13 -1.03 9.25
N VAL A 172 -7.75 -1.55 8.19
CA VAL A 172 -9.18 -1.86 8.13
C VAL A 172 -9.36 -3.29 7.66
N ASN A 173 -9.98 -4.12 8.49
CA ASN A 173 -10.40 -5.47 8.12
C ASN A 173 -11.70 -5.39 7.31
N ASP A 174 -11.57 -5.28 5.99
CA ASP A 174 -12.71 -5.17 5.05
C ASP A 174 -12.95 -6.46 4.26
N HIS A 175 -12.45 -7.60 4.75
CA HIS A 175 -12.82 -8.90 4.21
C HIS A 175 -14.36 -9.04 4.20
N ALA A 176 -14.95 -9.51 3.11
CA ALA A 176 -16.41 -9.66 3.01
C ALA A 176 -16.96 -10.54 4.15
N THR A 177 -18.21 -10.35 4.57
CA THR A 177 -18.80 -11.06 5.74
C THR A 177 -18.66 -12.58 5.68
N GLY A 178 -18.72 -13.18 4.48
CA GLY A 178 -18.55 -14.62 4.29
C GLY A 178 -17.13 -15.06 3.93
N CYS A 179 -16.15 -14.16 3.98
CA CYS A 179 -14.75 -14.47 3.66
C CYS A 179 -14.09 -15.20 4.83
N PHE A 180 -13.37 -16.29 4.55
CA PHE A 180 -12.68 -17.08 5.59
C PHE A 180 -11.63 -16.28 6.35
N ARG A 181 -10.98 -15.31 5.69
CA ARG A 181 -9.98 -14.44 6.30
C ARG A 181 -10.59 -13.39 7.25
N ARG A 182 -11.89 -13.14 7.21
CA ARG A 182 -12.50 -12.08 8.05
C ARG A 182 -12.36 -12.36 9.55
N THR A 183 -12.55 -13.61 9.97
CA THR A 183 -12.55 -13.99 11.40
C THR A 183 -11.17 -14.36 11.94
N GLU A 184 -10.22 -14.69 11.07
CA GLU A 184 -8.84 -15.01 11.47
C GLU A 184 -8.06 -13.78 11.98
N MET A 185 -8.47 -12.58 11.56
CA MET A 185 -7.78 -11.33 11.88
C MET A 185 -8.14 -10.73 13.26
N GLY A 186 -9.10 -11.33 13.99
CA GLY A 186 -9.57 -10.83 15.29
C GLY A 186 -8.93 -11.49 16.52
N ASN A 187 -8.00 -12.43 16.35
CA ASN A 187 -7.40 -13.23 17.42
C ASN A 187 -5.86 -13.10 17.52
N GLY A 188 -5.28 -12.02 17.01
CA GLY A 188 -3.84 -11.72 17.10
C GLY A 188 -3.51 -10.77 18.23
#